data_AF-A0A7K2J282-F1
#
_entry.id   AF-A0A7K2J282-F1
#
_cell.length_a   1.000
_cell.length_b   1.000
_cell.length_c   1.000
_cell.angle_alpha   90.00
_cell.angle_beta   90.00
_cell.angle_gamma   90.00
#
_symmetry.space_group_name_H-M   'P 1'
#
loop_
_entity.id
_entity.type
_entity.pdbx_description
1 polymer ?
#
loop_
_entity_poly.entity_id
_entity_poly.type
_entity_poly.pdbx_seq_one_letter_code
_entity_poly.pdbx_strand_id
1 'polypeptide(L)'
;MTDTTPTPDRPADQLRAAAELLRQTATAAGGEAWTAEHFPEGTIVRPAANTHSLFRLAAHGNRAAGTPCVTPQVGTHIALLHPKVGFALAAWLESAAERLGGTEAPLAALLDPSALAVARQLLGTSTGEDTGADAQTVSYWQQKLSAVTDGRDHLKRENDRLRRELAQSERIRENADFHLGQEMARRQLAEKATAVPPAPADRAAHYRDAADHIDHLRATMGAPTVRDCFANGLGHAAADLRRLADAAAGVQPPTTTEADDMRARFEALAAEWEKRGEYGDSCFLWGARGIRAVLAAEAQSARRRLTPAEHDRAWHAIEGSAGEEGADPGTVLNAVLHALRIDPPTAAEEQAASPRNRLAGEAAAGAHQTEQADTVLAAAIPEWEAVYEPGNVSDYLIGYANSEAAAKGAAIAWVLSQSDKNADRLEWVPQNWNDRHDAWFDLIERHDDGIDTGVGVTVRHRLHPYTAADFTPEDDATPAVPAAPEETR
;
A
#
# COMPACT_ATOMS: atom_id res chain seq x y z
N MET A 1 25.98 29.44 45.30
CA MET A 1 24.96 30.27 46.07
C MET A 1 24.12 29.38 46.99
N THR A 2 24.62 28.89 48.17
CA THR A 2 24.04 28.06 49.25
C THR A 2 22.74 28.69 49.78
N ASP A 3 21.63 28.40 49.09
CA ASP A 3 20.23 28.65 49.48
C ASP A 3 20.04 28.45 51.00
N THR A 4 20.28 29.47 51.88
CA THR A 4 20.09 29.56 53.35
C THR A 4 18.62 29.83 53.67
N THR A 5 17.65 29.32 53.01
CA THR A 5 16.26 29.54 53.45
C THR A 5 15.95 28.62 54.65
N PRO A 6 15.82 29.22 55.92
CA PRO A 6 15.51 28.48 57.14
C PRO A 6 14.43 27.41 56.89
N THR A 7 14.76 26.11 57.12
CA THR A 7 13.85 24.94 57.05
C THR A 7 12.73 25.09 58.11
N PRO A 8 11.54 25.36 57.64
CA PRO A 8 10.44 25.51 58.58
C PRO A 8 10.37 24.34 59.58
N ASP A 9 10.66 24.53 60.87
CA ASP A 9 10.78 23.44 61.88
C ASP A 9 9.42 23.19 62.56
N ARG A 10 8.48 24.13 62.28
CA ARG A 10 7.16 23.85 62.89
C ARG A 10 6.23 23.16 61.86
N PRO A 11 5.49 21.97 62.19
CA PRO A 11 4.63 21.19 61.30
C PRO A 11 3.66 22.08 60.50
N ALA A 12 3.17 23.13 61.15
CA ALA A 12 2.25 24.03 60.41
C ALA A 12 3.01 24.78 59.30
N ASP A 13 4.24 25.15 59.60
CA ASP A 13 5.04 25.84 58.56
C ASP A 13 5.44 24.89 57.42
N GLN A 14 5.64 23.60 57.75
CA GLN A 14 5.96 22.62 56.70
C GLN A 14 4.75 22.38 55.78
N LEU A 15 3.59 22.31 56.38
CA LEU A 15 2.38 22.11 55.55
C LEU A 15 2.14 23.32 54.65
N ARG A 16 2.41 24.59 55.22
CA ARG A 16 2.19 25.81 54.38
C ARG A 16 3.24 25.88 53.27
N ALA A 17 4.42 25.47 53.65
CA ALA A 17 5.48 25.48 52.63
C ALA A 17 5.20 24.47 51.52
N ALA A 18 4.74 23.27 51.86
CA ALA A 18 4.38 22.26 50.82
C ALA A 18 3.22 22.75 49.96
N ALA A 19 2.23 23.35 50.63
CA ALA A 19 1.08 23.87 49.85
C ALA A 19 1.54 24.95 48.87
N GLU A 20 2.45 25.82 49.31
CA GLU A 20 2.95 26.88 48.41
C GLU A 20 3.75 26.29 47.25
N LEU A 21 4.54 25.30 47.55
CA LEU A 21 5.27 24.63 46.46
C LEU A 21 4.32 24.04 45.41
N LEU A 22 3.21 23.42 45.87
CA LEU A 22 2.25 22.84 44.90
C LEU A 22 1.57 23.95 44.09
N ARG A 23 1.30 25.13 44.68
CA ARG A 23 0.65 26.23 43.93
C ARG A 23 1.62 26.84 42.92
N GLN A 24 2.89 26.98 43.40
CA GLN A 24 3.88 27.55 42.45
C GLN A 24 4.10 26.63 41.25
N THR A 25 4.11 25.35 41.59
CA THR A 25 4.33 24.39 40.48
C THR A 25 3.10 24.33 39.57
N ALA A 26 1.91 24.42 40.17
CA ALA A 26 0.68 24.39 39.36
C ALA A 26 0.56 25.68 38.54
N THR A 27 0.90 26.81 39.13
CA THR A 27 0.84 28.09 38.40
C THR A 27 1.86 28.08 37.26
N ALA A 28 3.05 27.59 37.54
CA ALA A 28 4.09 27.51 36.49
C ALA A 28 3.66 26.59 35.34
N ALA A 29 2.73 25.70 35.70
CA ALA A 29 2.26 24.76 34.65
C ALA A 29 1.04 25.34 33.92
N GLY A 30 0.72 26.62 34.17
CA GLY A 30 -0.35 27.27 33.37
C GLY A 30 -1.60 27.55 34.20
N GLY A 31 -1.69 26.99 35.56
CA GLY A 31 -2.64 27.53 36.58
C GLY A 31 -4.09 27.28 36.18
N GLU A 32 -4.27 26.78 34.89
CA GLU A 32 -5.68 26.60 34.47
C GLU A 32 -5.97 25.11 34.27
N ALA A 33 -7.31 24.87 34.43
CA ALA A 33 -7.72 23.46 34.22
C ALA A 33 -7.33 22.99 32.82
N TRP A 34 -6.73 21.88 32.95
CA TRP A 34 -6.37 21.28 31.64
C TRP A 34 -7.59 20.58 31.02
N THR A 35 -7.77 20.85 29.65
CA THR A 35 -8.78 20.03 28.95
C THR A 35 -8.10 19.05 27.98
N ALA A 36 -8.77 17.87 28.03
CA ALA A 36 -8.22 16.86 27.09
C ALA A 36 -9.21 16.63 25.94
N GLU A 37 -8.70 16.95 24.77
CA GLU A 37 -9.55 16.64 23.59
C GLU A 37 -9.03 15.39 22.86
N HIS A 38 -10.07 14.53 22.65
CA HIS A 38 -9.66 13.22 22.07
C HIS A 38 -9.88 13.26 20.54
N PHE A 39 -8.81 12.94 19.80
CA PHE A 39 -8.88 12.77 18.33
C PHE A 39 -8.49 11.34 17.94
N PRO A 40 -9.02 10.97 16.70
CA PRO A 40 -8.65 9.62 16.23
C PRO A 40 -7.13 9.43 16.19
N GLU A 41 -6.34 10.57 16.21
CA GLU A 41 -4.87 10.47 16.03
C GLU A 41 -4.18 10.61 17.40
N GLY A 42 -4.97 10.84 18.56
CA GLY A 42 -4.39 10.96 19.92
C GLY A 42 -5.16 11.99 20.75
N THR A 43 -4.62 12.12 22.04
CA THR A 43 -5.27 13.06 22.97
C THR A 43 -4.40 14.30 23.13
N ILE A 44 -5.08 15.46 22.85
CA ILE A 44 -4.36 16.73 23.07
C ILE A 44 -4.81 17.33 24.40
N VAL A 45 -3.72 17.56 25.21
CA VAL A 45 -4.07 18.21 26.49
C VAL A 45 -3.65 19.69 26.40
N ARG A 46 -4.66 20.58 26.73
CA ARG A 46 -4.33 22.01 26.68
C ARG A 46 -4.95 22.72 27.87
N PRO A 47 -4.31 23.84 28.17
CA PRO A 47 -5.01 24.66 29.17
C PRO A 47 -6.36 25.18 28.65
N ALA A 48 -7.45 25.16 29.46
CA ALA A 48 -8.84 25.48 29.05
C ALA A 48 -8.89 26.89 28.45
N ALA A 49 -7.97 27.73 28.64
CA ALA A 49 -8.11 29.14 28.20
C ALA A 49 -7.18 29.42 27.01
N ASN A 50 -6.36 28.36 26.73
CA ASN A 50 -5.42 28.65 25.62
C ASN A 50 -5.49 27.55 24.56
N THR A 51 -5.24 28.00 23.27
CA THR A 51 -5.34 27.06 22.13
C THR A 51 -4.00 26.36 21.89
N HIS A 52 -3.00 26.71 22.82
CA HIS A 52 -1.70 26.09 22.54
C HIS A 52 -1.61 24.72 23.24
N SER A 53 -1.26 23.71 22.41
CA SER A 53 -1.16 22.32 22.92
C SER A 53 0.08 22.19 23.84
N LEU A 54 -0.28 21.71 25.12
CA LEU A 54 0.84 21.49 26.07
C LEU A 54 1.59 20.19 25.76
N PHE A 55 0.83 19.09 25.41
CA PHE A 55 1.50 17.88 24.91
C PHE A 55 0.44 16.95 24.31
N ARG A 56 0.93 16.18 23.35
CA ARG A 56 0.05 15.24 22.61
C ARG A 56 0.37 13.79 23.02
N LEU A 57 -0.72 13.13 23.55
CA LEU A 57 -0.55 11.68 23.82
C LEU A 57 -0.98 10.86 22.61
N ALA A 58 0.01 10.34 21.88
CA ALA A 58 -0.32 9.60 20.65
C ALA A 58 -1.12 8.33 20.97
N ALA A 59 -2.30 8.19 20.30
CA ALA A 59 -3.10 6.94 20.33
C ALA A 59 -2.38 5.84 19.58
N HIS A 60 -1.53 5.07 20.28
CA HIS A 60 -1.00 3.77 19.81
C HIS A 60 -1.23 3.58 18.32
N GLY A 61 -0.11 4.04 17.46
CA GLY A 61 0.23 3.26 16.24
C GLY A 61 0.12 4.13 14.99
N ASN A 62 1.16 5.02 14.77
CA ASN A 62 1.72 5.17 13.40
C ASN A 62 1.79 6.66 13.03
N ARG A 63 2.65 7.45 13.67
CA ARG A 63 3.30 8.50 12.86
C ARG A 63 4.44 9.14 13.66
N ALA A 64 5.74 9.15 13.10
CA ALA A 64 6.94 10.03 13.11
C ALA A 64 6.59 11.45 12.64
N ALA A 65 5.81 12.34 13.52
CA ALA A 65 6.17 13.77 13.47
C ALA A 65 5.64 14.47 14.73
N GLY A 66 6.54 14.50 15.75
CA GLY A 66 6.88 15.64 16.65
C GLY A 66 6.93 15.18 18.11
N THR A 67 7.96 14.50 18.49
CA THR A 67 8.29 14.22 19.90
C THR A 67 7.56 15.19 20.84
N PRO A 68 6.45 14.71 21.43
CA PRO A 68 5.86 15.62 22.44
C PRO A 68 6.94 16.23 23.34
N CYS A 69 7.35 17.51 23.16
CA CYS A 69 8.27 18.14 24.13
C CYS A 69 7.49 18.67 25.34
N VAL A 70 7.26 17.77 26.37
CA VAL A 70 6.78 18.35 27.64
C VAL A 70 7.88 19.24 28.23
N THR A 71 7.67 20.50 28.27
CA THR A 71 8.69 21.30 28.98
C THR A 71 8.98 20.71 30.37
N PRO A 72 10.24 20.59 30.81
CA PRO A 72 10.63 20.06 32.12
C PRO A 72 9.68 20.52 33.23
N GLN A 73 9.05 21.66 33.14
CA GLN A 73 8.12 22.20 34.18
C GLN A 73 6.76 21.48 34.10
N VAL A 74 6.29 21.15 32.93
CA VAL A 74 5.01 20.41 32.71
C VAL A 74 5.22 18.92 33.04
N GLY A 75 6.45 18.40 32.77
CA GLY A 75 6.83 17.02 33.15
C GLY A 75 6.92 16.85 34.66
N THR A 76 7.50 17.82 35.39
CA THR A 76 7.61 17.80 36.87
C THR A 76 6.22 17.94 37.51
N HIS A 77 5.36 18.67 36.94
CA HIS A 77 3.98 18.85 37.45
C HIS A 77 3.11 17.63 37.13
N ILE A 78 3.21 17.03 35.93
CA ILE A 78 2.51 15.77 35.59
C ILE A 78 3.00 14.66 36.50
N ALA A 79 4.30 14.70 36.83
CA ALA A 79 4.87 13.70 37.75
C ALA A 79 4.38 13.93 39.18
N LEU A 80 3.97 15.19 39.43
CA LEU A 80 3.56 15.53 40.81
C LEU A 80 2.03 15.56 40.92
N LEU A 81 1.10 15.81 39.79
CA LEU A 81 -0.37 15.82 39.85
C LEU A 81 -0.93 16.70 38.73
N HIS A 82 -2.26 16.47 38.21
CA HIS A 82 -3.15 17.39 37.47
C HIS A 82 -3.40 18.68 38.26
N PRO A 83 -3.29 19.97 37.60
CA PRO A 83 -3.39 21.27 38.31
C PRO A 83 -4.58 21.33 39.26
N LYS A 84 -5.64 20.67 38.93
CA LYS A 84 -6.78 20.66 39.87
C LYS A 84 -6.49 19.81 41.11
N VAL A 85 -5.75 18.80 40.83
CA VAL A 85 -5.39 17.94 41.99
C VAL A 85 -4.34 18.66 42.86
N GLY A 86 -3.36 19.34 42.15
CA GLY A 86 -2.33 20.07 42.93
C GLY A 86 -2.94 21.16 43.80
N PHE A 87 -3.93 21.96 43.26
CA PHE A 87 -4.55 23.05 44.03
C PHE A 87 -5.42 22.48 45.16
N ALA A 88 -6.13 21.36 44.82
CA ALA A 88 -6.95 20.74 45.89
C ALA A 88 -6.06 20.21 47.03
N LEU A 89 -4.99 19.64 46.66
CA LEU A 89 -4.08 19.11 47.70
C LEU A 89 -3.44 20.27 48.48
N ALA A 90 -3.09 21.37 47.79
CA ALA A 90 -2.56 22.54 48.50
C ALA A 90 -3.59 23.11 49.48
N ALA A 91 -4.87 23.19 49.04
CA ALA A 91 -5.93 23.67 49.95
C ALA A 91 -6.08 22.75 51.17
N TRP A 92 -6.03 21.45 50.83
CA TRP A 92 -6.14 20.49 51.95
C TRP A 92 -4.98 20.69 52.94
N LEU A 93 -3.74 20.95 52.48
CA LEU A 93 -2.58 21.10 53.38
C LEU A 93 -2.68 22.41 54.17
N GLU A 94 -3.26 23.47 53.64
CA GLU A 94 -3.43 24.75 54.35
C GLU A 94 -4.50 24.63 55.44
N SER A 95 -5.57 23.93 54.98
CA SER A 95 -6.60 23.71 56.01
C SER A 95 -6.03 22.96 57.21
N ALA A 96 -5.17 21.97 56.84
CA ALA A 96 -4.54 21.21 57.96
C ALA A 96 -3.62 22.11 58.77
N ALA A 97 -2.92 23.01 58.07
CA ALA A 97 -2.00 23.93 58.79
C ALA A 97 -2.78 24.90 59.68
N GLU A 98 -3.97 25.43 59.20
CA GLU A 98 -4.80 26.36 59.99
C GLU A 98 -5.34 25.71 61.26
N ARG A 99 -5.64 24.39 61.10
CA ARG A 99 -6.17 23.70 62.30
C ARG A 99 -5.08 23.55 63.37
N LEU A 100 -3.82 23.67 62.87
CA LEU A 100 -2.70 23.51 63.83
C LEU A 100 -2.33 24.85 64.45
N GLY A 101 -2.67 26.06 63.80
CA GLY A 101 -2.24 27.42 64.21
C GLY A 101 -3.27 28.08 65.13
N GLY A 102 -4.55 27.45 65.35
CA GLY A 102 -5.62 28.21 66.05
C GLY A 102 -6.06 27.48 67.31
N THR A 103 -5.30 26.46 67.79
CA THR A 103 -5.98 25.78 68.91
C THR A 103 -4.94 25.44 69.99
N GLU A 104 -5.25 25.78 71.30
CA GLU A 104 -4.51 25.38 72.53
C GLU A 104 -4.63 23.88 72.78
N ALA A 105 -5.29 23.09 71.83
CA ALA A 105 -5.44 21.63 72.00
C ALA A 105 -4.10 20.91 71.75
N PRO A 106 -3.85 19.87 72.61
CA PRO A 106 -2.59 19.12 72.49
C PRO A 106 -2.33 18.69 71.03
N LEU A 107 -1.21 19.17 70.38
CA LEU A 107 -0.64 18.96 69.03
C LEU A 107 -0.92 17.53 68.52
N ALA A 108 -1.06 16.58 69.39
CA ALA A 108 -1.24 15.17 68.97
C ALA A 108 -2.69 14.92 68.53
N ALA A 109 -3.58 15.72 69.04
CA ALA A 109 -5.00 15.49 68.71
C ALA A 109 -5.41 16.25 67.43
N LEU A 110 -4.51 17.17 66.97
CA LEU A 110 -4.91 18.04 65.83
C LEU A 110 -4.04 17.74 64.60
N LEU A 111 -2.97 16.87 64.88
CA LEU A 111 -2.08 16.63 63.73
C LEU A 111 -2.62 15.50 62.86
N ASP A 112 -2.96 15.82 61.62
CA ASP A 112 -3.26 14.76 60.64
C ASP A 112 -1.95 14.14 60.11
N PRO A 113 -1.52 13.07 60.67
CA PRO A 113 -0.22 12.43 60.36
C PRO A 113 -0.08 12.17 58.85
N SER A 114 -1.15 12.08 58.15
CA SER A 114 -1.06 11.86 56.68
C SER A 114 -0.71 13.15 55.95
N ALA A 115 -1.23 14.26 56.47
CA ALA A 115 -0.93 15.56 55.80
C ALA A 115 0.52 15.95 56.01
N LEU A 116 1.03 15.71 57.13
CA LEU A 116 2.44 16.05 57.40
C LEU A 116 3.39 15.11 56.64
N ALA A 117 3.03 13.81 56.55
CA ALA A 117 3.85 12.88 55.74
C ALA A 117 3.90 13.31 54.28
N VAL A 118 2.76 13.68 53.78
CA VAL A 118 2.72 14.12 52.37
C VAL A 118 3.54 15.41 52.21
N ALA A 119 3.43 16.37 53.21
CA ALA A 119 4.18 17.65 53.13
C ALA A 119 5.69 17.40 53.21
N ARG A 120 6.09 16.50 53.99
CA ARG A 120 7.54 16.22 54.10
C ARG A 120 8.07 15.53 52.85
N GLN A 121 7.27 14.64 52.37
CA GLN A 121 7.72 14.02 51.10
C GLN A 121 7.83 15.06 49.99
N LEU A 122 6.82 15.95 49.96
CA LEU A 122 6.87 16.97 48.89
C LEU A 122 8.07 17.91 49.09
N LEU A 123 8.47 18.10 50.31
CA LEU A 123 9.56 19.07 50.57
C LEU A 123 10.90 18.35 50.62
N GLY A 124 10.85 17.00 50.46
CA GLY A 124 12.11 16.23 50.51
C GLY A 124 12.69 16.15 51.93
N THR A 125 11.86 16.44 52.96
CA THR A 125 12.44 16.43 54.33
C THR A 125 12.00 15.18 55.08
N SER A 126 11.51 14.24 54.33
CA SER A 126 11.08 13.03 55.07
C SER A 126 12.29 12.33 55.69
N THR A 127 12.67 12.70 56.99
CA THR A 127 13.75 11.97 57.71
C THR A 127 13.29 10.56 58.07
N GLY A 128 12.94 9.82 57.03
CA GLY A 128 12.72 8.37 57.22
C GLY A 128 12.90 7.95 58.69
N GLU A 129 12.37 8.61 59.78
CA GLU A 129 12.35 7.77 61.00
C GLU A 129 12.09 6.30 60.65
N ASP A 130 13.11 5.63 60.02
CA ASP A 130 13.31 4.18 60.14
C ASP A 130 11.98 3.42 60.30
N THR A 131 10.84 3.91 59.75
CA THR A 131 9.72 2.93 59.73
C THR A 131 10.14 1.69 58.94
N GLY A 132 11.36 1.05 59.34
CA GLY A 132 11.57 -0.37 58.96
C GLY A 132 10.88 -0.72 57.64
N ALA A 133 10.45 0.27 56.75
CA ALA A 133 10.06 -0.42 55.51
C ALA A 133 11.05 -1.56 55.21
N ASP A 134 10.93 -2.63 56.04
CA ASP A 134 11.59 -3.94 55.89
C ASP A 134 12.39 -4.01 54.57
N ALA A 135 13.64 -3.54 54.51
CA ALA A 135 14.58 -3.82 53.40
C ALA A 135 14.00 -4.85 52.42
N GLN A 136 13.07 -5.60 52.99
CA GLN A 136 12.46 -6.61 52.11
C GLN A 136 11.38 -5.99 51.21
N THR A 137 10.71 -4.96 51.72
CA THR A 137 9.66 -4.31 50.91
C THR A 137 10.31 -3.43 49.81
N VAL A 138 11.41 -2.76 50.10
CA VAL A 138 12.12 -1.96 49.07
C VAL A 138 12.75 -2.90 48.03
N SER A 139 13.34 -3.99 48.46
CA SER A 139 13.90 -4.98 47.50
C SER A 139 12.80 -5.60 46.62
N TYR A 140 11.62 -5.83 47.21
CA TYR A 140 10.50 -6.39 46.42
C TYR A 140 10.04 -5.41 45.35
N TRP A 141 9.98 -4.12 45.68
CA TRP A 141 9.47 -3.17 44.67
C TRP A 141 10.57 -2.84 43.64
N GLN A 142 11.82 -2.88 44.11
CA GLN A 142 12.92 -2.71 43.13
C GLN A 142 12.96 -3.86 42.13
N GLN A 143 12.69 -5.06 42.62
CA GLN A 143 12.63 -6.21 41.71
C GLN A 143 11.42 -6.08 40.75
N LYS A 144 10.33 -5.62 41.24
CA LYS A 144 9.15 -5.50 40.35
C LYS A 144 9.37 -4.39 39.32
N LEU A 145 10.00 -3.32 39.81
CA LEU A 145 10.26 -2.23 38.85
C LEU A 145 11.26 -2.70 37.78
N SER A 146 12.26 -3.45 38.20
CA SER A 146 13.21 -4.00 37.21
C SER A 146 12.50 -4.95 36.23
N ALA A 147 11.53 -5.75 36.77
CA ALA A 147 10.79 -6.66 35.87
C ALA A 147 9.94 -5.88 34.86
N VAL A 148 9.41 -4.79 35.35
CA VAL A 148 8.57 -4.00 34.44
C VAL A 148 9.46 -3.32 33.39
N THR A 149 10.58 -2.84 33.80
CA THR A 149 11.50 -2.20 32.84
C THR A 149 12.03 -3.22 31.82
N ASP A 150 12.32 -4.43 32.31
CA ASP A 150 12.75 -5.49 31.37
C ASP A 150 11.63 -5.85 30.40
N GLY A 151 10.40 -5.88 30.95
CA GLY A 151 9.25 -6.16 30.05
C GLY A 151 9.09 -5.05 29.00
N ARG A 152 9.27 -3.84 29.43
CA ARG A 152 9.14 -2.72 28.48
C ARG A 152 10.23 -2.81 27.40
N ASP A 153 11.45 -3.17 27.78
CA ASP A 153 12.54 -3.28 26.77
C ASP A 153 12.27 -4.44 25.81
N HIS A 154 11.73 -5.48 26.39
CA HIS A 154 11.36 -6.61 25.52
C HIS A 154 10.29 -6.22 24.50
N LEU A 155 9.31 -5.51 24.92
CA LEU A 155 8.24 -5.12 23.99
C LEU A 155 8.78 -4.14 22.93
N LYS A 156 9.66 -3.29 23.42
CA LYS A 156 10.25 -2.36 22.44
C LYS A 156 11.04 -3.13 21.37
N ARG A 157 11.83 -4.11 21.75
CA ARG A 157 12.58 -4.91 20.76
C ARG A 157 11.63 -5.67 19.82
N GLU A 158 10.56 -6.18 20.39
CA GLU A 158 9.59 -6.90 19.54
C GLU A 158 8.90 -5.93 18.56
N ASN A 159 8.61 -4.78 19.03
CA ASN A 159 7.98 -3.80 18.11
C ASN A 159 8.95 -3.40 16.99
N ASP A 160 10.18 -3.23 17.35
CA ASP A 160 11.17 -2.91 16.30
C ASP A 160 11.30 -4.07 15.30
N ARG A 161 11.34 -5.24 15.85
CA ARG A 161 11.38 -6.42 14.95
C ARG A 161 10.18 -6.44 14.01
N LEU A 162 8.97 -6.19 14.48
CA LEU A 162 7.77 -6.22 13.62
C LEU A 162 7.80 -5.08 12.60
N ARG A 163 8.36 -4.01 13.00
CA ARG A 163 8.45 -2.90 12.03
C ARG A 163 9.41 -3.25 10.89
N ARG A 164 10.46 -3.88 11.23
CA ARG A 164 11.38 -4.31 10.15
C ARG A 164 10.73 -5.36 9.25
N GLU A 165 9.98 -6.21 9.85
CA GLU A 165 9.29 -7.24 9.04
C GLU A 165 8.22 -6.60 8.14
N LEU A 166 7.55 -5.64 8.70
CA LEU A 166 6.54 -4.96 7.87
C LEU A 166 7.23 -4.20 6.73
N ALA A 167 8.29 -3.54 7.00
CA ALA A 167 9.03 -2.84 5.93
C ALA A 167 9.52 -3.82 4.85
N GLN A 168 9.95 -4.93 5.27
CA GLN A 168 10.38 -5.96 4.30
C GLN A 168 9.20 -6.47 3.46
N SER A 169 8.10 -6.69 4.10
CA SER A 169 6.93 -7.17 3.33
C SER A 169 6.47 -6.10 2.32
N GLU A 170 6.58 -4.88 2.70
CA GLU A 170 6.19 -3.81 1.74
C GLU A 170 7.17 -3.75 0.56
N ARG A 171 8.34 -3.99 0.86
CA ARG A 171 9.32 -4.02 -0.26
C ARG A 171 9.04 -5.20 -1.20
N ILE A 172 8.73 -6.34 -0.68
CA ILE A 172 8.41 -7.51 -1.53
C ILE A 172 7.15 -7.23 -2.36
N ARG A 173 6.17 -6.58 -1.70
CA ARG A 173 4.95 -6.24 -2.46
C ARG A 173 5.28 -5.26 -3.59
N GLU A 174 6.05 -4.23 -3.30
CA GLU A 174 6.41 -3.24 -4.34
C GLU A 174 7.19 -3.92 -5.48
N ASN A 175 8.06 -4.82 -5.16
CA ASN A 175 8.80 -5.55 -6.21
C ASN A 175 7.87 -6.41 -7.07
N ALA A 176 6.91 -7.01 -6.38
CA ALA A 176 5.94 -7.83 -7.17
C ALA A 176 5.11 -6.93 -8.09
N ASP A 177 4.70 -5.83 -7.59
CA ASP A 177 3.91 -4.92 -8.44
C ASP A 177 4.75 -4.41 -9.62
N PHE A 178 5.94 -4.12 -9.33
CA PHE A 178 6.83 -3.67 -10.41
C PHE A 178 6.96 -4.75 -11.49
N HIS A 179 7.19 -5.98 -11.13
CA HIS A 179 7.34 -7.05 -12.14
C HIS A 179 6.01 -7.31 -12.87
N LEU A 180 4.95 -7.23 -12.06
CA LEU A 180 3.66 -7.39 -12.76
C LEU A 180 3.46 -6.26 -13.78
N GLY A 181 3.83 -5.02 -13.39
CA GLY A 181 3.73 -3.90 -14.35
C GLY A 181 4.61 -4.15 -15.58
N GLN A 182 5.78 -4.67 -15.43
CA GLN A 182 6.67 -4.96 -16.59
C GLN A 182 6.06 -6.04 -17.49
N GLU A 183 5.55 -6.99 -16.82
CA GLU A 183 4.97 -8.08 -17.64
C GLU A 183 3.74 -7.59 -18.42
N MET A 184 2.88 -6.81 -17.76
CA MET A 184 1.70 -6.29 -18.47
C MET A 184 2.15 -5.41 -19.65
N ALA A 185 3.22 -4.66 -19.39
CA ALA A 185 3.74 -3.83 -20.50
C ALA A 185 4.26 -4.70 -21.65
N ARG A 186 4.95 -5.78 -21.30
CA ARG A 186 5.42 -6.69 -22.37
C ARG A 186 4.25 -7.31 -23.15
N ARG A 187 3.20 -7.64 -22.41
CA ARG A 187 2.03 -8.25 -23.11
C ARG A 187 1.35 -7.22 -24.01
N GLN A 188 1.33 -6.08 -23.46
CA GLN A 188 0.67 -5.05 -24.29
C GLN A 188 1.49 -4.77 -25.54
N LEU A 189 2.79 -4.78 -25.36
CA LEU A 189 3.63 -4.57 -26.55
C LEU A 189 3.50 -5.74 -27.54
N ALA A 190 3.49 -6.93 -27.01
CA ALA A 190 3.32 -8.11 -27.89
C ALA A 190 1.96 -8.08 -28.60
N GLU A 191 0.98 -7.61 -27.84
CA GLU A 191 -0.35 -7.53 -28.48
C GLU A 191 -0.38 -6.44 -29.55
N LYS A 192 0.32 -5.39 -29.26
CA LYS A 192 0.32 -4.29 -30.24
C LYS A 192 1.16 -4.67 -31.47
N ALA A 193 2.21 -5.49 -31.25
CA ALA A 193 3.06 -5.90 -32.37
C ALA A 193 2.29 -6.80 -33.35
N THR A 194 1.19 -7.41 -32.91
CA THR A 194 0.46 -8.33 -33.82
C THR A 194 -0.77 -7.63 -34.40
N ALA A 195 -0.99 -6.36 -33.95
CA ALA A 195 -2.23 -5.70 -34.42
C ALA A 195 -1.91 -4.85 -35.66
N VAL A 196 -2.55 -5.11 -36.79
CA VAL A 196 -2.50 -4.28 -38.02
C VAL A 196 -2.61 -2.80 -37.63
N PRO A 197 -1.53 -2.06 -37.95
CA PRO A 197 -1.60 -0.63 -37.62
C PRO A 197 -2.94 -0.01 -38.05
N PRO A 198 -3.59 0.66 -37.11
CA PRO A 198 -4.88 1.30 -37.40
C PRO A 198 -4.79 2.20 -38.64
N ALA A 199 -5.77 2.00 -39.51
CA ALA A 199 -5.89 2.89 -40.67
C ALA A 199 -5.67 4.37 -40.26
N PRO A 200 -4.95 5.12 -41.00
CA PRO A 200 -4.62 6.53 -40.77
C PRO A 200 -5.82 7.31 -40.21
N ALA A 201 -6.99 6.98 -40.57
CA ALA A 201 -8.18 7.70 -40.04
C ALA A 201 -8.44 7.31 -38.58
N ASP A 202 -8.13 6.16 -38.26
CA ASP A 202 -8.33 5.71 -36.86
C ASP A 202 -7.24 6.28 -35.94
N ARG A 203 -6.09 6.46 -36.47
CA ARG A 203 -5.01 7.08 -35.68
C ARG A 203 -5.31 8.57 -35.44
N ALA A 204 -5.79 9.20 -36.44
CA ALA A 204 -6.19 10.62 -36.28
C ALA A 204 -7.29 10.78 -35.24
N ALA A 205 -8.22 9.85 -35.30
CA ALA A 205 -9.32 9.92 -34.32
C ALA A 205 -8.80 9.68 -32.89
N HIS A 206 -7.86 8.81 -32.84
CA HIS A 206 -7.30 8.52 -31.49
C HIS A 206 -6.54 9.74 -30.95
N TYR A 207 -5.76 10.43 -31.75
CA TYR A 207 -5.04 11.62 -31.28
C TYR A 207 -6.01 12.74 -30.91
N ARG A 208 -7.11 12.80 -31.60
CA ARG A 208 -8.11 13.84 -31.28
C ARG A 208 -8.79 13.55 -29.94
N ASP A 209 -9.07 12.25 -29.75
CA ASP A 209 -9.70 11.88 -28.46
C ASP A 209 -8.75 12.15 -27.29
N ALA A 210 -7.52 11.89 -27.51
CA ALA A 210 -6.53 12.14 -26.43
C ALA A 210 -6.42 13.65 -26.15
N ALA A 211 -6.38 14.42 -27.17
CA ALA A 211 -6.35 15.88 -26.98
C ALA A 211 -7.58 16.38 -26.21
N ASP A 212 -8.74 15.80 -26.54
CA ASP A 212 -9.97 16.22 -25.84
C ASP A 212 -9.90 15.83 -24.35
N HIS A 213 -9.36 14.71 -24.11
CA HIS A 213 -9.24 14.27 -22.70
C HIS A 213 -8.33 15.21 -21.91
N ILE A 214 -7.23 15.61 -22.54
CA ILE A 214 -6.29 16.52 -21.85
C ILE A 214 -6.99 17.87 -21.60
N ASP A 215 -7.79 18.29 -22.51
CA ASP A 215 -8.53 19.56 -22.30
C ASP A 215 -9.54 19.42 -21.15
N HIS A 216 -10.15 18.26 -21.15
CA HIS A 216 -11.11 18.04 -20.05
C HIS A 216 -10.40 18.05 -18.69
N LEU A 217 -9.23 17.44 -18.59
CA LEU A 217 -8.49 17.43 -17.32
C LEU A 217 -8.07 18.86 -16.93
N ARG A 218 -7.72 19.54 -17.97
CA ARG A 218 -7.37 20.96 -17.72
C ARG A 218 -8.57 21.72 -17.17
N ALA A 219 -9.75 21.50 -17.69
CA ALA A 219 -10.96 22.22 -17.28
C ALA A 219 -11.42 21.78 -15.88
N THR A 220 -11.13 20.56 -15.44
CA THR A 220 -11.67 20.03 -14.16
C THR A 220 -10.69 20.35 -13.03
N MET A 221 -9.52 20.72 -13.38
CA MET A 221 -8.52 20.94 -12.31
C MET A 221 -8.49 22.43 -11.94
N GLY A 222 -9.71 23.30 -11.87
CA GLY A 222 -10.07 24.63 -11.38
C GLY A 222 -8.94 25.29 -10.59
N ALA A 223 -8.59 26.92 -10.55
CA ALA A 223 -7.41 27.77 -10.27
C ALA A 223 -7.35 28.12 -8.79
N PRO A 224 -5.75 28.91 -8.36
CA PRO A 224 -4.89 29.79 -9.18
C PRO A 224 -3.47 29.87 -8.61
N THR A 225 -2.63 28.90 -8.25
CA THR A 225 -1.32 29.61 -8.37
C THR A 225 -0.20 28.59 -8.54
N VAL A 226 -0.44 27.24 -8.45
CA VAL A 226 0.56 26.24 -8.85
C VAL A 226 0.03 25.46 -10.06
N ARG A 227 -0.97 26.14 -10.79
CA ARG A 227 -1.86 25.52 -11.79
C ARG A 227 -1.65 26.20 -13.15
N ASP A 228 -0.82 27.26 -13.27
CA ASP A 228 -0.81 27.93 -14.59
C ASP A 228 0.29 27.33 -15.48
N CYS A 229 1.36 26.81 -14.74
CA CYS A 229 2.42 26.20 -15.59
C CYS A 229 2.02 24.79 -16.03
N PHE A 230 1.30 24.14 -15.18
CA PHE A 230 0.81 22.78 -15.53
C PHE A 230 -0.33 22.87 -16.55
N ALA A 231 -1.15 23.78 -16.42
CA ALA A 231 -2.28 23.96 -17.37
C ALA A 231 -1.76 24.40 -18.75
N ASN A 232 -0.68 25.24 -18.71
CA ASN A 232 -0.10 25.65 -20.02
C ASN A 232 0.60 24.48 -20.71
N GLY A 233 1.26 23.64 -19.82
CA GLY A 233 1.88 22.43 -20.41
C GLY A 233 0.83 21.48 -21.00
N LEU A 234 -0.30 21.37 -20.37
CA LEU A 234 -1.36 20.46 -20.89
C LEU A 234 -2.01 21.06 -22.15
N GLY A 235 -1.98 22.40 -22.15
CA GLY A 235 -2.50 23.05 -23.37
C GLY A 235 -1.60 22.81 -24.58
N HIS A 236 -0.32 22.89 -24.36
CA HIS A 236 0.61 22.65 -25.49
C HIS A 236 0.58 21.19 -25.93
N ALA A 237 0.46 20.31 -24.96
CA ALA A 237 0.37 18.88 -25.30
C ALA A 237 -0.91 18.59 -26.11
N ALA A 238 -2.01 19.19 -25.71
CA ALA A 238 -3.27 18.96 -26.46
C ALA A 238 -3.15 19.52 -27.88
N ALA A 239 -2.49 20.66 -28.04
CA ALA A 239 -2.32 21.26 -29.38
C ALA A 239 -1.43 20.36 -30.25
N ASP A 240 -0.38 19.80 -29.65
CA ASP A 240 0.51 18.90 -30.42
C ASP A 240 -0.22 17.63 -30.85
N LEU A 241 -1.09 17.10 -29.98
CA LEU A 241 -1.85 15.89 -30.35
C LEU A 241 -2.85 16.19 -31.48
N ARG A 242 -3.34 17.34 -31.50
CA ARG A 242 -4.28 17.71 -32.59
C ARG A 242 -3.51 17.87 -33.91
N ARG A 243 -2.30 18.42 -33.81
CA ARG A 243 -1.48 18.52 -35.05
C ARG A 243 -1.11 17.13 -35.58
N LEU A 244 -0.87 16.24 -34.68
CA LEU A 244 -0.58 14.85 -35.10
C LEU A 244 -1.82 14.19 -35.71
N ALA A 245 -2.96 14.53 -35.10
CA ALA A 245 -4.19 13.97 -35.67
C ALA A 245 -4.41 14.48 -37.10
N ASP A 246 -4.04 15.75 -37.34
CA ASP A 246 -4.20 16.31 -38.70
C ASP A 246 -3.20 15.70 -39.68
N ALA A 247 -2.03 15.45 -39.19
CA ALA A 247 -1.00 14.82 -40.04
C ALA A 247 -1.36 13.36 -40.37
N ALA A 248 -1.91 12.67 -39.37
CA ALA A 248 -2.31 11.24 -39.56
C ALA A 248 -3.52 11.13 -40.49
N ALA A 249 -4.35 12.18 -40.72
CA ALA A 249 -5.53 12.17 -41.61
C ALA A 249 -5.13 12.55 -43.03
N GLY A 250 -3.66 12.58 -43.28
CA GLY A 250 -3.22 12.66 -44.70
C GLY A 250 -3.22 14.11 -45.19
N VAL A 251 -3.22 15.15 -44.40
CA VAL A 251 -3.19 16.56 -44.81
C VAL A 251 -1.72 17.00 -44.94
N GLN A 252 -0.63 15.97 -45.02
CA GLN A 252 0.79 16.13 -45.35
C GLN A 252 1.64 15.29 -44.38
N PRO A 253 2.21 14.21 -44.78
CA PRO A 253 3.07 13.43 -43.88
C PRO A 253 4.20 14.29 -43.28
N PRO A 254 4.26 14.40 -41.95
CA PRO A 254 5.38 15.15 -41.38
C PRO A 254 6.73 14.68 -41.92
N THR A 255 7.42 15.56 -42.55
CA THR A 255 8.81 15.26 -42.97
C THR A 255 9.65 14.82 -41.77
N THR A 256 10.41 13.74 -41.82
CA THR A 256 11.33 13.12 -40.84
C THR A 256 12.00 14.20 -39.98
N THR A 257 12.03 15.46 -40.40
CA THR A 257 12.66 16.54 -39.62
C THR A 257 11.66 17.12 -38.61
N GLU A 258 10.42 17.10 -38.94
CA GLU A 258 9.38 17.63 -38.03
C GLU A 258 9.04 16.61 -36.92
N ALA A 259 9.11 15.35 -37.22
CA ALA A 259 8.88 14.31 -36.20
C ALA A 259 10.05 14.25 -35.21
N ASP A 260 11.26 14.45 -35.70
CA ASP A 260 12.45 14.44 -34.81
C ASP A 260 12.47 15.69 -33.93
N ASP A 261 11.96 16.81 -34.49
CA ASP A 261 11.88 18.04 -33.71
C ASP A 261 10.81 17.94 -32.60
N MET A 262 9.77 17.24 -32.86
CA MET A 262 8.69 17.06 -31.85
C MET A 262 9.14 16.09 -30.74
N ARG A 263 9.85 15.13 -31.15
CA ARG A 263 10.40 14.20 -30.14
C ARG A 263 11.38 14.92 -29.22
N ALA A 264 12.21 15.74 -29.81
CA ALA A 264 13.18 16.48 -28.98
C ALA A 264 12.46 17.44 -28.02
N ARG A 265 11.38 18.01 -28.42
CA ARG A 265 10.65 18.94 -27.54
C ARG A 265 9.95 18.20 -26.40
N PHE A 266 9.43 16.99 -26.66
CA PHE A 266 8.76 16.20 -25.60
C PHE A 266 9.80 15.65 -24.60
N GLU A 267 11.01 15.37 -25.18
CA GLU A 267 12.08 14.92 -24.26
C GLU A 267 12.53 16.08 -23.36
N ALA A 268 12.61 17.21 -23.91
CA ALA A 268 12.98 18.39 -23.09
C ALA A 268 11.89 18.70 -22.06
N LEU A 269 10.68 18.53 -22.42
CA LEU A 269 9.56 18.76 -21.47
C LEU A 269 9.58 17.71 -20.35
N ALA A 270 9.79 16.48 -20.68
CA ALA A 270 9.88 15.42 -19.64
C ALA A 270 11.03 15.70 -18.69
N ALA A 271 12.16 16.16 -19.23
CA ALA A 271 13.32 16.49 -18.36
C ALA A 271 12.99 17.65 -17.43
N GLU A 272 12.38 18.62 -17.95
CA GLU A 272 11.99 19.76 -17.11
C GLU A 272 11.00 19.34 -16.00
N TRP A 273 10.03 18.47 -16.31
CA TRP A 273 9.05 18.01 -15.29
C TRP A 273 9.74 17.12 -14.25
N GLU A 274 10.72 16.42 -14.58
CA GLU A 274 11.48 15.60 -13.60
C GLU A 274 12.27 16.50 -12.64
N LYS A 275 12.85 17.52 -13.28
CA LYS A 275 13.60 18.47 -12.42
C LYS A 275 12.67 19.17 -11.43
N ARG A 276 11.49 19.44 -11.82
CA ARG A 276 10.56 20.16 -10.94
C ARG A 276 9.89 19.21 -9.94
N GLY A 277 9.73 17.97 -10.27
CA GLY A 277 9.18 16.94 -9.36
C GLY A 277 10.16 16.59 -8.23
N GLU A 278 11.49 16.92 -8.30
CA GLU A 278 12.48 16.68 -7.23
C GLU A 278 12.23 17.60 -6.04
N TYR A 279 11.22 18.55 -6.24
CA TYR A 279 10.94 19.48 -5.11
C TYR A 279 9.60 19.12 -4.47
N GLY A 280 9.14 17.76 -4.61
CA GLY A 280 8.11 17.21 -3.70
C GLY A 280 6.73 17.19 -4.36
N ASP A 281 6.65 17.40 -5.72
CA ASP A 281 5.29 17.25 -6.29
C ASP A 281 5.25 16.04 -7.23
N SER A 282 4.83 14.94 -6.74
CA SER A 282 4.79 13.61 -7.37
C SER A 282 3.96 13.62 -8.66
N CYS A 283 3.22 14.69 -8.97
CA CYS A 283 2.40 14.73 -10.20
C CYS A 283 3.26 15.10 -11.41
N PHE A 284 4.40 15.83 -11.28
CA PHE A 284 5.32 16.18 -12.39
C PHE A 284 6.22 15.00 -12.75
N LEU A 285 6.46 14.18 -11.70
CA LEU A 285 7.29 12.99 -12.02
C LEU A 285 6.48 11.95 -12.78
N TRP A 286 5.19 11.88 -12.41
CA TRP A 286 4.35 10.91 -13.14
C TRP A 286 4.09 11.39 -14.57
N GLY A 287 3.94 12.70 -14.77
CA GLY A 287 3.78 13.27 -16.13
C GLY A 287 5.04 13.07 -16.99
N ALA A 288 6.24 13.25 -16.42
CA ALA A 288 7.51 13.02 -17.15
C ALA A 288 7.67 11.55 -17.53
N ARG A 289 7.22 10.75 -16.65
CA ARG A 289 7.32 9.30 -16.97
C ARG A 289 6.32 8.92 -18.06
N GLY A 290 5.17 9.48 -18.03
CA GLY A 290 4.16 9.21 -19.08
C GLY A 290 4.65 9.66 -20.46
N ILE A 291 5.29 10.84 -20.55
CA ILE A 291 5.79 11.35 -21.85
C ILE A 291 6.92 10.45 -22.37
N ARG A 292 7.75 9.97 -21.52
CA ARG A 292 8.87 9.11 -21.97
C ARG A 292 8.35 7.72 -22.38
N ALA A 293 7.35 7.32 -21.75
CA ALA A 293 6.76 6.02 -22.15
C ALA A 293 6.13 6.11 -23.54
N VAL A 294 5.51 7.19 -23.82
CA VAL A 294 4.87 7.35 -25.14
C VAL A 294 5.97 7.47 -26.22
N LEU A 295 7.06 8.22 -25.85
CA LEU A 295 8.16 8.35 -26.83
C LEU A 295 8.87 7.01 -27.05
N ALA A 296 9.02 6.28 -25.98
CA ALA A 296 9.64 4.94 -26.09
C ALA A 296 8.74 3.98 -26.88
N ALA A 297 7.46 4.10 -26.69
CA ALA A 297 6.51 3.23 -27.43
C ALA A 297 6.48 3.60 -28.92
N GLU A 298 6.68 4.89 -29.20
CA GLU A 298 6.72 5.32 -30.60
C GLU A 298 8.05 4.91 -31.27
N ALA A 299 9.14 5.02 -30.50
CA ALA A 299 10.45 4.55 -31.00
C ALA A 299 10.47 3.04 -31.20
N GLN A 300 9.48 2.45 -30.41
CA GLN A 300 9.46 0.97 -30.47
C GLN A 300 8.35 0.48 -31.40
N SER A 301 7.37 1.44 -31.90
CA SER A 301 6.49 0.92 -32.98
C SER A 301 7.32 0.25 -34.07
N ALA A 302 7.76 -0.92 -33.84
CA ALA A 302 8.41 -2.15 -34.36
C ALA A 302 8.71 -2.01 -35.85
N ARG A 303 9.87 -1.40 -36.04
CA ARG A 303 10.39 -1.61 -37.42
C ARG A 303 9.84 -2.89 -38.03
N ARG A 304 8.91 -2.68 -38.93
CA ARG A 304 8.35 -3.82 -39.68
C ARG A 304 9.47 -4.81 -40.08
N ARG A 305 9.37 -6.04 -39.55
CA ARG A 305 10.34 -7.11 -39.85
C ARG A 305 9.83 -7.99 -40.99
N LEU A 306 10.70 -8.14 -42.02
CA LEU A 306 10.28 -8.98 -43.16
C LEU A 306 10.23 -10.46 -42.76
N THR A 307 9.17 -11.16 -43.28
CA THR A 307 9.22 -12.64 -43.19
C THR A 307 10.29 -13.21 -44.13
N PRO A 308 10.74 -14.36 -43.85
CA PRO A 308 11.78 -14.98 -44.71
C PRO A 308 11.34 -15.02 -46.18
N ALA A 309 10.07 -15.18 -46.43
CA ALA A 309 9.61 -15.21 -47.83
C ALA A 309 9.66 -13.80 -48.46
N GLU A 310 9.28 -12.83 -47.67
CA GLU A 310 9.34 -11.43 -48.16
C GLU A 310 10.80 -11.00 -48.39
N HIS A 311 11.62 -11.42 -47.37
CA HIS A 311 13.06 -11.13 -47.53
C HIS A 311 13.64 -11.80 -48.78
N ASP A 312 13.23 -13.03 -49.12
CA ASP A 312 13.69 -13.77 -50.31
C ASP A 312 13.20 -13.10 -51.60
N ARG A 313 11.94 -12.61 -51.56
CA ARG A 313 11.41 -11.94 -52.76
C ARG A 313 12.13 -10.61 -53.00
N ALA A 314 12.39 -9.95 -51.85
CA ALA A 314 13.09 -8.66 -51.97
C ALA A 314 14.53 -8.86 -52.47
N TRP A 315 15.09 -9.93 -51.92
CA TRP A 315 16.46 -10.26 -52.38
C TRP A 315 16.49 -10.56 -53.87
N HIS A 316 15.48 -11.33 -54.47
CA HIS A 316 15.48 -11.70 -55.90
C HIS A 316 15.11 -10.50 -56.78
N ALA A 317 14.37 -9.62 -56.21
CA ALA A 317 14.02 -8.41 -56.99
C ALA A 317 15.27 -7.52 -57.18
N ILE A 318 16.14 -7.49 -56.18
CA ILE A 318 17.36 -6.65 -56.25
C ILE A 318 18.41 -7.35 -57.12
N GLU A 319 18.39 -8.67 -57.09
CA GLU A 319 19.33 -9.45 -57.94
C GLU A 319 18.99 -9.26 -59.42
N GLY A 320 17.70 -9.01 -59.74
CA GLY A 320 17.28 -8.85 -61.14
C GLY A 320 17.53 -7.42 -61.63
N SER A 321 17.83 -6.47 -60.70
CA SER A 321 17.95 -5.04 -61.06
C SER A 321 19.40 -4.57 -60.88
N ALA A 322 20.22 -5.38 -60.07
CA ALA A 322 21.60 -4.92 -59.83
C ALA A 322 22.51 -5.35 -60.99
N GLY A 323 22.40 -4.83 -62.21
CA GLY A 323 23.06 -5.12 -63.49
C GLY A 323 24.53 -4.69 -63.46
N GLU A 324 25.03 -4.18 -62.24
CA GLU A 324 26.46 -3.82 -62.32
C GLU A 324 27.35 -4.99 -61.87
N GLU A 325 28.16 -5.44 -62.83
CA GLU A 325 29.13 -6.52 -62.58
C GLU A 325 29.97 -6.23 -61.33
N GLY A 326 29.45 -6.83 -60.09
CA GLY A 326 30.28 -6.76 -58.86
C GLY A 326 29.44 -6.27 -57.67
N ALA A 327 28.14 -5.89 -57.92
CA ALA A 327 27.35 -5.48 -56.74
C ALA A 327 26.71 -6.69 -56.05
N ASP A 328 27.05 -6.85 -54.71
CA ASP A 328 26.51 -7.95 -53.89
C ASP A 328 25.05 -7.63 -53.47
N PRO A 329 24.07 -8.18 -54.01
CA PRO A 329 22.63 -7.96 -53.80
C PRO A 329 22.27 -7.99 -52.30
N GLY A 330 23.07 -8.66 -51.55
CA GLY A 330 22.85 -8.66 -50.06
C GLY A 330 23.17 -7.31 -49.44
N THR A 331 24.20 -6.78 -49.90
CA THR A 331 24.61 -5.48 -49.33
C THR A 331 23.63 -4.38 -49.75
N VAL A 332 23.18 -4.45 -50.96
CA VAL A 332 22.22 -3.42 -51.46
C VAL A 332 20.86 -3.60 -50.76
N LEU A 333 20.45 -4.84 -50.56
CA LEU A 333 19.15 -5.07 -49.87
C LEU A 333 19.25 -4.64 -48.41
N ASN A 334 20.40 -4.85 -47.79
CA ASN A 334 20.51 -4.42 -46.38
C ASN A 334 20.55 -2.89 -46.26
N ALA A 335 21.18 -2.28 -47.21
CA ALA A 335 21.20 -0.79 -47.21
C ALA A 335 19.79 -0.23 -47.43
N VAL A 336 19.05 -0.88 -48.33
CA VAL A 336 17.67 -0.43 -48.60
C VAL A 336 16.77 -0.70 -47.38
N LEU A 337 16.94 -1.88 -46.78
CA LEU A 337 16.11 -2.17 -45.59
C LEU A 337 16.46 -1.23 -44.45
N HIS A 338 17.74 -0.88 -44.42
CA HIS A 338 18.16 0.08 -43.37
C HIS A 338 17.58 1.47 -43.66
N ALA A 339 17.56 1.91 -44.87
CA ALA A 339 17.01 3.23 -45.21
C ALA A 339 15.50 3.30 -44.98
N LEU A 340 14.88 2.08 -45.07
CA LEU A 340 13.40 2.10 -44.92
C LEU A 340 13.03 1.71 -43.48
N ARG A 341 14.04 1.48 -42.72
CA ARG A 341 13.85 1.09 -41.30
C ARG A 341 13.03 -0.20 -41.19
N ILE A 342 13.31 -1.19 -42.05
CA ILE A 342 12.70 -2.54 -42.00
C ILE A 342 13.79 -3.54 -41.56
N ASP A 343 13.44 -4.37 -40.57
CA ASP A 343 14.43 -5.35 -40.09
C ASP A 343 14.38 -6.64 -40.93
N PRO A 344 15.54 -7.17 -41.22
CA PRO A 344 15.53 -8.47 -41.89
C PRO A 344 15.12 -9.61 -40.93
N PRO A 345 14.66 -10.81 -41.51
CA PRO A 345 14.33 -11.92 -40.61
C PRO A 345 15.54 -12.37 -39.79
N THR A 346 15.33 -12.84 -38.51
CA THR A 346 16.44 -13.38 -37.70
C THR A 346 16.90 -14.74 -38.25
N ALA A 347 18.06 -15.05 -37.92
CA ALA A 347 18.64 -16.35 -38.36
C ALA A 347 17.74 -17.52 -37.94
N ALA A 348 17.13 -17.43 -36.81
CA ALA A 348 16.23 -18.50 -36.30
C ALA A 348 14.95 -18.60 -37.16
N GLU A 349 14.51 -17.45 -37.59
CA GLU A 349 13.30 -17.42 -38.45
C GLU A 349 13.61 -17.94 -39.86
N GLU A 350 14.80 -17.61 -40.26
CA GLU A 350 15.22 -18.12 -41.58
C GLU A 350 15.45 -19.63 -41.54
N GLN A 351 15.90 -20.10 -40.40
CA GLN A 351 16.13 -21.56 -40.24
C GLN A 351 14.80 -22.31 -40.07
N ALA A 352 13.85 -21.68 -39.49
CA ALA A 352 12.52 -22.31 -39.28
C ALA A 352 11.73 -22.34 -40.59
N ALA A 353 12.01 -21.51 -41.54
CA ALA A 353 11.25 -21.39 -42.80
C ALA A 353 11.93 -22.22 -43.90
N SER A 354 12.99 -22.94 -43.56
CA SER A 354 13.67 -23.83 -44.51
C SER A 354 12.83 -25.11 -44.77
N PRO A 355 12.47 -25.35 -45.98
CA PRO A 355 11.64 -26.45 -46.52
C PRO A 355 11.97 -27.78 -45.85
N ARG A 356 13.01 -27.89 -45.05
CA ARG A 356 13.31 -29.15 -44.35
C ARG A 356 12.52 -29.27 -43.04
N ASN A 357 11.73 -28.26 -42.57
CA ASN A 357 10.97 -28.30 -41.30
C ASN A 357 9.47 -28.16 -41.55
N ARG A 358 9.02 -27.99 -42.85
CA ARG A 358 7.60 -27.82 -43.25
C ARG A 358 6.96 -29.18 -43.57
N LEU A 359 7.69 -30.32 -43.58
CA LEU A 359 7.00 -31.60 -43.87
C LEU A 359 6.66 -32.33 -42.57
N ALA A 360 6.77 -31.64 -41.36
CA ALA A 360 6.42 -32.31 -40.08
C ALA A 360 5.27 -31.56 -39.42
N GLY A 361 4.50 -30.60 -40.08
CA GLY A 361 3.50 -29.89 -39.24
C GLY A 361 2.24 -29.57 -40.06
N GLU A 362 2.00 -30.22 -41.24
CA GLU A 362 0.80 -29.77 -41.98
C GLU A 362 -0.18 -30.93 -42.14
N ALA A 363 -0.35 -31.87 -41.09
CA ALA A 363 -1.51 -32.79 -41.18
C ALA A 363 -2.46 -32.53 -40.00
N ALA A 364 -2.82 -31.30 -39.55
CA ALA A 364 -3.93 -31.33 -38.56
C ALA A 364 -4.65 -29.98 -38.57
N ALA A 365 -5.25 -29.46 -39.66
CA ALA A 365 -6.21 -28.43 -39.20
C ALA A 365 -7.20 -28.12 -40.32
N GLY A 366 -8.32 -28.96 -40.46
CA GLY A 366 -9.45 -28.18 -41.05
C GLY A 366 -10.79 -28.85 -40.70
N ALA A 367 -11.62 -28.36 -39.64
CA ALA A 367 -13.03 -27.93 -39.86
C ALA A 367 -13.88 -28.30 -38.64
N HIS A 368 -14.01 -27.42 -37.48
CA HIS A 368 -15.19 -27.41 -36.59
C HIS A 368 -15.07 -26.22 -35.61
N GLN A 369 -15.36 -24.99 -35.96
CA GLN A 369 -14.91 -23.76 -35.26
C GLN A 369 -16.07 -23.18 -34.45
N THR A 370 -17.12 -23.97 -34.00
CA THR A 370 -17.87 -23.20 -32.96
C THR A 370 -18.30 -24.16 -31.84
N GLU A 371 -18.07 -25.58 -31.90
CA GLU A 371 -18.23 -26.53 -30.79
C GLU A 371 -16.86 -26.97 -30.26
N GLN A 372 -15.80 -26.53 -30.92
CA GLN A 372 -14.42 -26.84 -30.50
C GLN A 372 -13.89 -25.75 -29.56
N ALA A 373 -14.48 -24.57 -29.76
CA ALA A 373 -13.90 -23.51 -28.92
C ALA A 373 -14.38 -23.65 -27.47
N ASP A 374 -15.62 -24.25 -27.32
CA ASP A 374 -16.09 -24.46 -25.92
C ASP A 374 -15.48 -25.72 -25.32
N THR A 375 -15.06 -26.65 -26.14
CA THR A 375 -14.38 -27.87 -25.68
C THR A 375 -12.89 -27.61 -25.47
N VAL A 376 -12.38 -26.61 -26.21
CA VAL A 376 -10.93 -26.31 -26.07
C VAL A 376 -10.74 -25.46 -24.81
N LEU A 377 -11.76 -24.63 -24.52
CA LEU A 377 -11.67 -23.83 -23.29
C LEU A 377 -11.92 -24.70 -22.04
N ALA A 378 -12.81 -25.68 -22.22
CA ALA A 378 -13.08 -26.59 -21.09
C ALA A 378 -11.89 -27.54 -20.86
N ALA A 379 -11.11 -27.77 -21.94
CA ALA A 379 -9.93 -28.65 -21.80
C ALA A 379 -8.73 -27.86 -21.27
N ALA A 380 -8.86 -26.50 -21.28
CA ALA A 380 -7.68 -25.69 -20.88
C ALA A 380 -7.75 -25.33 -19.40
N ILE A 381 -8.88 -25.71 -18.70
CA ILE A 381 -8.93 -25.36 -17.27
C ILE A 381 -8.26 -26.48 -16.46
N PRO A 382 -7.23 -26.14 -15.70
CA PRO A 382 -6.46 -27.11 -14.91
C PRO A 382 -7.36 -27.89 -13.93
N GLU A 383 -7.01 -29.14 -13.64
CA GLU A 383 -7.80 -30.17 -12.92
C GLU A 383 -7.86 -29.85 -11.42
N TRP A 384 -7.01 -28.98 -10.89
CA TRP A 384 -7.04 -28.71 -9.44
C TRP A 384 -7.56 -27.29 -9.20
N GLU A 385 -8.43 -27.28 -8.15
CA GLU A 385 -9.05 -25.98 -7.85
C GLU A 385 -8.86 -25.67 -6.35
N ALA A 386 -8.52 -24.39 -6.16
CA ALA A 386 -8.50 -23.89 -4.76
C ALA A 386 -9.67 -22.92 -4.53
N VAL A 387 -10.48 -23.26 -3.48
CA VAL A 387 -11.74 -22.52 -3.32
C VAL A 387 -11.82 -22.04 -1.86
N TYR A 388 -12.29 -20.81 -1.71
CA TYR A 388 -12.50 -20.27 -0.35
C TYR A 388 -14.00 -20.10 -0.07
N GLU A 389 -14.43 -20.62 1.12
CA GLU A 389 -15.85 -20.48 1.49
C GLU A 389 -15.93 -19.90 2.92
N PRO A 390 -16.15 -18.60 2.98
CA PRO A 390 -16.24 -18.06 4.35
C PRO A 390 -17.64 -18.23 4.95
N GLY A 391 -17.98 -19.32 5.69
CA GLY A 391 -19.24 -19.37 6.47
C GLY A 391 -20.34 -18.50 5.86
N ASN A 392 -21.69 -19.14 5.52
CA ASN A 392 -23.07 -19.07 5.01
C ASN A 392 -23.15 -18.17 3.77
N VAL A 393 -22.03 -17.92 2.94
CA VAL A 393 -22.35 -17.26 1.66
C VAL A 393 -21.20 -17.55 0.69
N SER A 394 -21.58 -18.15 -0.50
CA SER A 394 -21.11 -18.44 -1.86
C SER A 394 -19.59 -18.65 -1.90
N ASP A 395 -19.15 -19.79 -2.46
CA ASP A 395 -17.77 -20.24 -2.75
C ASP A 395 -17.05 -19.24 -3.66
N TYR A 396 -15.84 -18.72 -3.07
CA TYR A 396 -14.99 -17.91 -3.97
C TYR A 396 -13.83 -18.75 -4.53
N LEU A 397 -13.77 -18.67 -5.98
CA LEU A 397 -12.64 -19.38 -6.59
C LEU A 397 -11.35 -18.54 -6.45
N ILE A 398 -10.33 -19.20 -5.83
CA ILE A 398 -9.03 -18.52 -5.59
C ILE A 398 -8.10 -18.73 -6.79
N GLY A 399 -8.21 -20.05 -7.41
CA GLY A 399 -7.34 -20.26 -8.59
C GLY A 399 -7.42 -21.72 -9.05
N TYR A 400 -6.90 -21.89 -10.41
CA TYR A 400 -6.77 -23.25 -11.00
C TYR A 400 -5.28 -23.60 -11.15
N ALA A 401 -5.06 -24.90 -10.88
CA ALA A 401 -3.66 -25.31 -11.05
C ALA A 401 -3.59 -26.71 -11.67
N ASN A 402 -2.39 -26.94 -12.27
CA ASN A 402 -2.24 -28.21 -13.01
C ASN A 402 -1.80 -29.34 -12.09
N SER A 403 -1.52 -28.94 -10.83
CA SER A 403 -1.11 -30.01 -9.89
C SER A 403 -1.62 -29.71 -8.49
N GLU A 404 -1.79 -30.82 -7.72
CA GLU A 404 -2.23 -30.67 -6.31
C GLU A 404 -1.28 -29.74 -5.54
N ALA A 405 0.02 -29.90 -5.75
CA ALA A 405 1.01 -29.09 -5.00
C ALA A 405 0.86 -27.59 -5.33
N ALA A 406 0.65 -27.33 -6.59
CA ALA A 406 0.49 -25.91 -7.00
C ALA A 406 -0.80 -25.30 -6.43
N ALA A 407 -1.81 -26.08 -6.42
CA ALA A 407 -3.08 -25.56 -5.86
C ALA A 407 -2.97 -25.34 -4.35
N LYS A 408 -2.29 -26.27 -3.64
CA LYS A 408 -2.13 -26.08 -2.18
C LYS A 408 -1.21 -24.89 -1.90
N GLY A 409 -0.16 -24.76 -2.71
CA GLY A 409 0.74 -23.61 -2.54
C GLY A 409 0.00 -22.27 -2.74
N ALA A 410 -0.79 -22.22 -3.79
CA ALA A 410 -1.56 -20.98 -4.05
C ALA A 410 -2.53 -20.67 -2.90
N ALA A 411 -3.16 -21.68 -2.39
CA ALA A 411 -4.13 -21.48 -1.29
C ALA A 411 -3.43 -21.00 -0.01
N ILE A 412 -2.22 -21.54 0.29
CA ILE A 412 -1.48 -21.14 1.50
C ILE A 412 -0.99 -19.70 1.33
N ALA A 413 -0.48 -19.45 0.08
CA ALA A 413 -0.01 -18.07 -0.16
C ALA A 413 -1.15 -17.06 0.03
N TRP A 414 -2.31 -17.40 -0.49
CA TRP A 414 -3.45 -16.49 -0.33
C TRP A 414 -3.81 -16.29 1.15
N VAL A 415 -3.89 -17.39 1.96
CA VAL A 415 -4.27 -17.28 3.40
C VAL A 415 -3.22 -16.43 4.13
N LEU A 416 -1.99 -16.61 3.74
CA LEU A 416 -0.95 -15.85 4.46
C LEU A 416 -1.01 -14.38 4.08
N SER A 417 -1.55 -14.12 2.85
CA SER A 417 -1.70 -12.71 2.48
C SER A 417 -2.86 -12.05 3.22
N GLN A 418 -3.79 -12.82 3.70
CA GLN A 418 -4.99 -12.20 4.31
C GLN A 418 -4.84 -12.14 5.83
N SER A 419 -3.82 -12.84 6.32
CA SER A 419 -3.75 -12.92 7.80
C SER A 419 -2.27 -12.91 8.23
N ASP A 420 -1.99 -12.45 9.44
CA ASP A 420 -0.62 -12.49 10.01
C ASP A 420 -0.26 -13.90 10.47
N LYS A 421 -0.77 -14.88 9.81
CA LYS A 421 -0.60 -16.25 10.35
C LYS A 421 0.71 -16.85 9.82
N ASN A 422 1.34 -17.77 10.66
CA ASN A 422 2.57 -18.51 10.27
C ASN A 422 2.21 -19.83 9.58
N ALA A 423 2.91 -20.08 8.49
CA ALA A 423 2.66 -21.27 7.64
C ALA A 423 2.74 -22.56 8.46
N ASP A 424 3.43 -22.46 9.65
CA ASP A 424 3.64 -23.72 10.39
C ASP A 424 2.38 -24.16 11.12
N ARG A 425 1.41 -23.32 11.04
CA ARG A 425 0.18 -23.71 11.79
C ARG A 425 -0.90 -24.20 10.82
N LEU A 426 -0.60 -24.23 9.60
CA LEU A 426 -1.61 -24.66 8.62
C LEU A 426 -1.37 -26.12 8.23
N GLU A 427 -2.47 -26.81 8.25
CA GLU A 427 -2.35 -28.25 7.94
C GLU A 427 -3.50 -28.65 7.00
N TRP A 428 -3.06 -29.47 5.92
CA TRP A 428 -4.10 -29.99 5.01
C TRP A 428 -4.70 -31.29 5.56
N VAL A 429 -6.01 -31.29 5.65
CA VAL A 429 -6.70 -32.50 6.12
C VAL A 429 -7.58 -33.04 4.99
N PRO A 430 -7.25 -34.35 4.63
CA PRO A 430 -8.09 -34.96 3.58
C PRO A 430 -9.54 -35.14 4.05
N GLN A 431 -10.40 -34.83 3.06
CA GLN A 431 -11.84 -35.03 3.40
C GLN A 431 -12.43 -36.12 2.51
N ASN A 432 -13.36 -36.90 3.12
CA ASN A 432 -14.01 -37.99 2.35
C ASN A 432 -15.33 -37.50 1.74
N TRP A 433 -15.29 -36.48 0.75
CA TRP A 433 -16.71 -36.19 0.42
C TRP A 433 -16.81 -35.85 -1.06
N ASN A 434 -17.75 -36.42 -1.91
CA ASN A 434 -18.88 -36.41 -2.86
C ASN A 434 -18.40 -36.87 -4.25
N ASP A 435 -19.38 -37.49 -5.02
CA ASP A 435 -19.27 -38.21 -6.31
C ASP A 435 -18.70 -37.30 -7.40
N ARG A 436 -18.32 -36.01 -7.05
CA ARG A 436 -17.89 -35.16 -8.18
C ARG A 436 -16.39 -34.92 -8.13
N HIS A 437 -15.71 -35.20 -6.95
CA HIS A 437 -14.25 -34.96 -6.82
C HIS A 437 -13.58 -36.21 -6.21
N ASP A 438 -12.42 -36.57 -6.81
CA ASP A 438 -11.80 -37.82 -6.28
C ASP A 438 -10.76 -37.48 -5.21
N ALA A 439 -10.48 -36.11 -5.08
CA ALA A 439 -9.62 -35.71 -3.94
C ALA A 439 -10.07 -34.34 -3.42
N TRP A 440 -10.08 -34.33 -2.03
CA TRP A 440 -10.61 -33.09 -1.38
C TRP A 440 -9.81 -32.84 -0.09
N PHE A 441 -9.25 -31.55 -0.03
CA PHE A 441 -8.41 -31.23 1.15
C PHE A 441 -8.89 -29.91 1.76
N ASP A 442 -9.02 -29.93 3.13
CA ASP A 442 -9.36 -28.66 3.81
C ASP A 442 -8.11 -28.13 4.53
N LEU A 443 -8.02 -26.89 4.35
CA LEU A 443 -6.88 -26.28 5.08
C LEU A 443 -7.35 -25.83 6.47
N ILE A 444 -6.67 -26.37 7.53
CA ILE A 444 -7.10 -26.07 8.92
C ILE A 444 -5.93 -25.38 9.63
N GLU A 445 -6.35 -24.48 10.45
CA GLU A 445 -5.33 -23.85 11.31
C GLU A 445 -5.30 -24.53 12.69
N ARG A 446 -4.06 -24.93 13.07
CA ARG A 446 -3.96 -25.60 14.39
C ARG A 446 -3.63 -24.57 15.47
N HIS A 447 -4.42 -24.62 16.52
CA HIS A 447 -4.19 -23.65 17.62
C HIS A 447 -3.66 -24.39 18.84
N ASP A 448 -2.85 -23.67 19.65
CA ASP A 448 -2.24 -24.26 20.86
C ASP A 448 -3.30 -24.64 21.89
N ASP A 449 -4.46 -24.09 21.70
CA ASP A 449 -5.51 -24.38 22.71
C ASP A 449 -6.32 -25.62 22.33
N GLY A 450 -5.78 -26.29 21.21
CA GLY A 450 -6.40 -27.57 20.84
C GLY A 450 -7.67 -27.36 20.00
N ILE A 451 -8.07 -26.07 19.87
CA ILE A 451 -9.29 -25.88 19.04
C ILE A 451 -8.85 -25.47 17.63
N ASP A 452 -8.96 -26.44 16.65
CA ASP A 452 -8.59 -26.18 15.25
C ASP A 452 -9.73 -25.45 14.51
N THR A 453 -9.32 -24.40 13.81
CA THR A 453 -10.36 -23.63 13.08
C THR A 453 -10.17 -23.82 11.57
N GLY A 454 -11.37 -24.11 10.91
CA GLY A 454 -11.34 -24.17 9.43
C GLY A 454 -11.10 -22.79 8.81
N VAL A 455 -10.18 -22.75 7.89
CA VAL A 455 -9.81 -21.45 7.28
C VAL A 455 -10.76 -21.15 6.12
N GLY A 456 -11.66 -22.26 5.86
CA GLY A 456 -12.66 -22.01 4.79
C GLY A 456 -12.05 -22.20 3.40
N VAL A 457 -10.70 -22.71 3.33
CA VAL A 457 -10.11 -22.95 2.00
C VAL A 457 -10.09 -24.46 1.73
N THR A 458 -10.44 -24.72 0.44
CA THR A 458 -10.47 -26.14 0.07
C THR A 458 -9.77 -26.30 -1.29
N VAL A 459 -8.93 -27.46 -1.31
CA VAL A 459 -8.37 -27.85 -2.61
C VAL A 459 -9.00 -29.17 -3.06
N ARG A 460 -9.49 -29.04 -4.33
CA ARG A 460 -10.18 -30.27 -4.76
C ARG A 460 -9.79 -30.61 -6.19
N HIS A 461 -9.71 -32.01 -6.39
CA HIS A 461 -9.39 -32.51 -7.75
C HIS A 461 -10.67 -32.93 -8.48
N ARG A 462 -10.72 -32.49 -9.67
CA ARG A 462 -11.98 -32.75 -10.41
C ARG A 462 -11.89 -34.11 -11.12
N LEU A 463 -13.02 -34.80 -11.21
CA LEU A 463 -13.03 -36.13 -11.86
C LEU A 463 -13.36 -35.99 -13.34
N HIS A 464 -14.13 -34.83 -13.62
CA HIS A 464 -14.52 -34.68 -15.04
C HIS A 464 -14.23 -33.25 -15.50
N PRO A 465 -13.68 -33.07 -16.74
CA PRO A 465 -13.46 -31.72 -17.27
C PRO A 465 -14.77 -30.91 -17.31
N TYR A 466 -14.61 -29.56 -17.20
CA TYR A 466 -15.82 -28.72 -17.32
C TYR A 466 -16.45 -28.90 -18.71
N THR A 467 -17.76 -29.11 -18.54
CA THR A 467 -18.51 -29.06 -19.82
C THR A 467 -19.29 -27.73 -19.90
N ALA A 468 -19.50 -27.34 -21.14
CA ALA A 468 -20.28 -26.11 -21.37
C ALA A 468 -21.53 -26.07 -20.46
N ALA A 469 -21.99 -27.18 -20.07
CA ALA A 469 -23.20 -27.26 -19.22
C ALA A 469 -22.92 -26.75 -17.80
N ASP A 470 -21.68 -26.77 -17.39
CA ASP A 470 -21.30 -26.38 -16.02
C ASP A 470 -21.30 -24.85 -15.90
N PHE A 471 -21.34 -24.16 -17.03
CA PHE A 471 -21.27 -22.68 -16.94
C PHE A 471 -22.62 -22.07 -17.30
N THR A 472 -23.59 -22.96 -17.53
CA THR A 472 -24.92 -22.40 -17.83
C THR A 472 -25.63 -22.06 -16.51
N PRO A 473 -25.80 -20.72 -16.22
CA PRO A 473 -26.50 -20.28 -14.99
C PRO A 473 -27.72 -21.16 -14.70
N GLU A 474 -27.67 -22.03 -13.66
CA GLU A 474 -28.82 -22.86 -13.22
C GLU A 474 -30.13 -22.06 -13.30
N ASP A 475 -30.72 -21.92 -14.51
CA ASP A 475 -32.06 -21.33 -14.68
C ASP A 475 -32.75 -21.08 -13.34
N ASP A 476 -32.36 -20.09 -12.59
CA ASP A 476 -33.23 -19.49 -11.56
C ASP A 476 -34.68 -19.93 -11.73
N ALA A 477 -35.06 -21.18 -11.32
CA ALA A 477 -36.46 -21.50 -10.95
C ALA A 477 -37.44 -20.44 -11.47
N THR A 478 -37.75 -20.38 -12.79
CA THR A 478 -39.02 -19.73 -13.20
C THR A 478 -39.87 -19.37 -11.98
N PRO A 479 -39.84 -18.12 -11.42
CA PRO A 479 -40.76 -17.72 -10.36
C PRO A 479 -42.16 -18.34 -10.56
N ALA A 480 -42.54 -19.42 -9.90
CA ALA A 480 -43.94 -19.91 -9.77
C ALA A 480 -44.95 -18.79 -10.11
N VAL A 481 -45.42 -18.65 -11.33
CA VAL A 481 -46.67 -17.94 -11.72
C VAL A 481 -47.64 -17.89 -10.52
N PRO A 482 -47.85 -16.74 -9.81
CA PRO A 482 -48.85 -16.64 -8.74
C PRO A 482 -50.21 -17.19 -9.18
N ALA A 483 -50.60 -18.36 -8.65
CA ALA A 483 -51.97 -18.94 -8.65
C ALA A 483 -53.04 -17.85 -8.66
N ALA A 484 -53.73 -17.57 -9.81
CA ALA A 484 -54.99 -16.86 -10.06
C ALA A 484 -55.90 -16.88 -8.81
N PRO A 485 -56.32 -15.68 -8.29
CA PRO A 485 -57.24 -15.59 -7.13
C PRO A 485 -58.54 -16.35 -7.38
N GLU A 486 -58.71 -17.50 -6.71
CA GLU A 486 -59.96 -18.26 -6.44
C GLU A 486 -61.16 -17.33 -6.28
N GLU A 487 -61.97 -17.09 -7.34
CA GLU A 487 -63.37 -16.62 -7.41
C GLU A 487 -64.23 -17.23 -6.30
N THR A 488 -64.33 -16.52 -5.20
CA THR A 488 -65.32 -16.69 -4.11
C THR A 488 -66.73 -16.82 -4.68
N ARG A 489 -67.26 -18.08 -4.79
CA ARG A 489 -68.72 -18.31 -4.71
C ARG A 489 -69.13 -18.54 -3.25
#